data_AF-A0A8X7SH64-F1
#
_entry.id   AF-A0A8X7SH64-F1
#
_cell.length_a   1.000
_cell.length_b   1.000
_cell.length_c   1.000
_cell.angle_alpha   90.00
_cell.angle_beta   90.00
_cell.angle_gamma   90.00
#
_symmetry.space_group_name_H-M   'P 1'
#
loop_
_entity.id
_entity.type
_entity.pdbx_description
1 polymer ?
#
loop_
_entity_poly.entity_id
_entity_poly.type
_entity_poly.pdbx_seq_one_letter_code
_entity_poly.pdbx_strand_id
1 'polypeptide(L)'
;MSQEVEIREVAFQCLVSIASKYYEVLEWPYVQLFELTLKAINGDVHAVSLQAIAFWSSICDVEMELLQANPYSDFIKYTIPHLIPILLESLEGGEEDKVDAVMNIIPKLLSHILKRLGQALDMQIDIDGCEKQQARLQASLCGLVQFIVEKLSGTDKTKHFVLQNADAIMTLFLRVLACSGGGGGEAMLATGALACATGPAFEKYVPELFKYLQAGLENFEECSITIMSLLLKNLKSDDASLPTSVKPLIFSCIGDIALAIGVHFSEIMQGAGGEVCAQSDDQLRKSLLEAYSGILQGCGGDAKAEVMLPYAQYLLQFIDLNAQTAEGVVVQAATQGDLADALDK
;
A
#
# COMPACT_ATOMS: atom_id res chain seq x y z
N MET A 1 -10.04 -32.41 14.91
CA MET A 1 -10.78 -32.73 13.66
C MET A 1 -10.80 -34.23 13.49
N SER A 2 -11.84 -34.80 12.88
CA SER A 2 -11.89 -36.26 12.58
C SER A 2 -10.67 -36.67 11.76
N GLN A 3 -10.14 -37.89 11.96
CA GLN A 3 -9.05 -38.40 11.12
C GLN A 3 -9.54 -38.79 9.71
N GLU A 4 -10.83 -39.09 9.57
CA GLU A 4 -11.45 -39.48 8.31
C GLU A 4 -11.74 -38.26 7.43
N VAL A 5 -11.15 -38.24 6.23
CA VAL A 5 -11.28 -37.13 5.27
C VAL A 5 -12.74 -36.92 4.85
N GLU A 6 -13.44 -38.00 4.49
CA GLU A 6 -14.83 -37.95 4.02
C GLU A 6 -15.76 -37.30 5.04
N ILE A 7 -15.59 -37.63 6.33
CA ILE A 7 -16.36 -37.01 7.41
C ILE A 7 -16.09 -35.51 7.49
N ARG A 8 -14.82 -35.09 7.36
CA ARG A 8 -14.46 -33.66 7.40
C ARG A 8 -15.07 -32.91 6.22
N GLU A 9 -14.95 -33.46 5.01
CA GLU A 9 -15.47 -32.86 3.78
C GLU A 9 -16.99 -32.66 3.87
N VAL A 10 -17.74 -33.70 4.22
CA VAL A 10 -19.20 -33.64 4.39
C VAL A 10 -19.58 -32.66 5.52
N ALA A 11 -18.84 -32.63 6.62
CA ALA A 11 -19.09 -31.68 7.70
C ALA A 11 -18.93 -30.23 7.24
N PHE A 12 -17.88 -29.91 6.47
CA PHE A 12 -17.72 -28.57 5.91
C PHE A 12 -18.79 -28.26 4.87
N GLN A 13 -19.19 -29.21 4.02
CA GLN A 13 -20.29 -29.02 3.07
C GLN A 13 -21.63 -28.71 3.77
N CYS A 14 -21.90 -29.37 4.90
CA CYS A 14 -23.02 -29.05 5.77
C CYS A 14 -22.90 -27.61 6.32
N LEU A 15 -21.70 -27.21 6.75
CA LEU A 15 -21.45 -25.84 7.21
C LEU A 15 -21.69 -24.79 6.12
N VAL A 16 -21.28 -25.05 4.87
CA VAL A 16 -21.62 -24.18 3.71
C VAL A 16 -23.14 -24.00 3.62
N SER A 17 -23.88 -25.11 3.67
CA SER A 17 -25.35 -25.09 3.56
C SER A 17 -26.01 -24.35 4.73
N ILE A 18 -25.45 -24.46 5.94
CA ILE A 18 -25.92 -23.74 7.13
C ILE A 18 -25.63 -22.24 6.98
N ALA A 19 -24.42 -21.86 6.55
CA ALA A 19 -24.05 -20.47 6.33
C ALA A 19 -24.99 -19.76 5.36
N SER A 20 -25.35 -20.40 4.24
CA SER A 20 -26.22 -19.80 3.23
C SER A 20 -27.69 -19.69 3.63
N LYS A 21 -28.19 -20.59 4.50
CA LYS A 21 -29.65 -20.70 4.80
C LYS A 21 -30.04 -20.26 6.20
N TYR A 22 -29.12 -20.39 7.14
CA TYR A 22 -29.37 -20.23 8.57
C TYR A 22 -28.27 -19.37 9.20
N TYR A 23 -27.81 -18.34 8.48
CA TYR A 23 -26.80 -17.41 8.96
C TYR A 23 -27.14 -16.84 10.34
N GLU A 24 -28.40 -16.52 10.58
CA GLU A 24 -28.89 -16.02 11.87
C GLU A 24 -28.73 -17.01 13.03
N VAL A 25 -28.76 -18.31 12.74
CA VAL A 25 -28.61 -19.40 13.75
C VAL A 25 -27.15 -19.63 14.10
N LEU A 26 -26.26 -19.25 13.20
CA LEU A 26 -24.87 -19.09 13.54
C LEU A 26 -24.86 -17.86 14.50
N GLU A 27 -24.88 -18.06 15.82
CA GLU A 27 -24.66 -17.00 16.82
C GLU A 27 -23.18 -16.59 16.89
N TRP A 28 -22.85 -15.38 16.43
CA TRP A 28 -21.48 -14.84 16.48
C TRP A 28 -21.03 -14.59 17.94
N PRO A 29 -19.76 -14.86 18.33
CA PRO A 29 -18.61 -15.30 17.53
C PRO A 29 -18.40 -16.83 17.47
N TYR A 30 -18.16 -17.39 16.28
CA TYR A 30 -17.79 -18.80 16.09
C TYR A 30 -16.31 -19.08 16.32
N VAL A 31 -15.74 -18.69 17.45
CA VAL A 31 -14.28 -18.76 17.66
C VAL A 31 -13.70 -20.13 17.28
N GLN A 32 -14.38 -21.22 17.67
CA GLN A 32 -13.97 -22.58 17.32
C GLN A 32 -14.11 -22.89 15.82
N LEU A 33 -15.21 -22.50 15.19
CA LEU A 33 -15.44 -22.74 13.76
C LEU A 33 -14.47 -21.91 12.90
N PHE A 34 -14.19 -20.69 13.33
CA PHE A 34 -13.21 -19.80 12.70
C PHE A 34 -11.83 -20.45 12.71
N GLU A 35 -11.33 -20.91 13.85
CA GLU A 35 -10.04 -21.62 13.89
C GLU A 35 -10.03 -22.90 13.05
N LEU A 36 -11.12 -23.68 13.07
CA LEU A 36 -11.21 -24.93 12.33
C LEU A 36 -11.22 -24.69 10.81
N THR A 37 -11.97 -23.70 10.34
CA THR A 37 -12.02 -23.34 8.92
C THR A 37 -10.67 -22.80 8.44
N LEU A 38 -10.00 -21.93 9.20
CA LEU A 38 -8.67 -21.42 8.83
C LEU A 38 -7.61 -22.53 8.79
N LYS A 39 -7.62 -23.44 9.78
CA LYS A 39 -6.75 -24.62 9.79
C LYS A 39 -7.03 -25.53 8.58
N ALA A 40 -8.30 -25.68 8.20
CA ALA A 40 -8.70 -26.48 7.04
C ALA A 40 -8.22 -25.88 5.71
N ILE A 41 -8.22 -24.55 5.57
CA ILE A 41 -7.72 -23.88 4.35
C ILE A 41 -6.21 -24.10 4.19
N ASN A 42 -5.44 -24.01 5.28
CA ASN A 42 -3.97 -24.02 5.18
C ASN A 42 -3.33 -25.42 5.32
N GLY A 43 -3.95 -26.34 6.06
CA GLY A 43 -3.28 -27.59 6.48
C GLY A 43 -4.04 -28.89 6.25
N ASP A 44 -5.22 -28.85 5.64
CA ASP A 44 -6.00 -30.06 5.35
C ASP A 44 -5.85 -30.48 3.87
N VAL A 45 -6.45 -31.61 3.50
CA VAL A 45 -6.49 -32.10 2.12
C VAL A 45 -7.32 -31.19 1.24
N HIS A 46 -6.97 -31.15 -0.04
CA HIS A 46 -7.52 -30.23 -1.03
C HIS A 46 -9.07 -30.14 -1.01
N ALA A 47 -9.77 -31.27 -1.02
CA ALA A 47 -11.23 -31.31 -1.00
C ALA A 47 -11.84 -30.62 0.24
N VAL A 48 -11.24 -30.81 1.42
CA VAL A 48 -11.69 -30.17 2.66
C VAL A 48 -11.37 -28.67 2.66
N SER A 49 -10.19 -28.28 2.15
CA SER A 49 -9.82 -26.88 2.00
C SER A 49 -10.78 -26.12 1.09
N LEU A 50 -11.22 -26.73 -0.03
CA LEU A 50 -12.21 -26.14 -0.93
C LEU A 50 -13.54 -25.87 -0.23
N GLN A 51 -14.03 -26.82 0.57
CA GLN A 51 -15.28 -26.62 1.32
C GLN A 51 -15.14 -25.54 2.39
N ALA A 52 -13.96 -25.41 3.02
CA ALA A 52 -13.70 -24.33 3.96
C ALA A 52 -13.66 -22.95 3.27
N ILE A 53 -13.11 -22.84 2.06
CA ILE A 53 -13.17 -21.60 1.25
C ILE A 53 -14.62 -21.30 0.83
N ALA A 54 -15.37 -22.32 0.38
CA ALA A 54 -16.77 -22.18 -0.01
C ALA A 54 -17.66 -21.71 1.16
N PHE A 55 -17.35 -22.14 2.38
CA PHE A 55 -18.01 -21.67 3.60
C PHE A 55 -17.84 -20.15 3.73
N TRP A 56 -16.60 -19.66 3.66
CA TRP A 56 -16.35 -18.22 3.77
C TRP A 56 -16.92 -17.42 2.59
N SER A 57 -16.95 -17.99 1.39
CA SER A 57 -17.61 -17.37 0.22
C SER A 57 -19.10 -17.18 0.47
N SER A 58 -19.75 -18.18 1.09
CA SER A 58 -21.18 -18.11 1.46
C SER A 58 -21.43 -17.07 2.54
N ILE A 59 -20.56 -16.99 3.55
CA ILE A 59 -20.64 -15.95 4.59
C ILE A 59 -20.48 -14.56 3.97
N CYS A 60 -19.53 -14.38 3.03
CA CYS A 60 -19.32 -13.10 2.35
C CYS A 60 -20.58 -12.65 1.58
N ASP A 61 -21.27 -13.57 0.91
CA ASP A 61 -22.48 -13.27 0.15
C ASP A 61 -23.59 -12.76 1.08
N VAL A 62 -23.85 -13.46 2.19
CA VAL A 62 -24.88 -13.07 3.17
C VAL A 62 -24.51 -11.74 3.86
N GLU A 63 -23.28 -11.59 4.33
CA GLU A 63 -22.82 -10.35 4.96
C GLU A 63 -22.94 -9.15 4.02
N MET A 64 -22.73 -9.33 2.71
CA MET A 64 -22.86 -8.25 1.73
C MET A 64 -24.30 -7.74 1.60
N GLU A 65 -25.27 -8.63 1.73
CA GLU A 65 -26.70 -8.28 1.78
C GLU A 65 -27.01 -7.53 3.09
N LEU A 66 -26.53 -8.05 4.22
CA LEU A 66 -26.77 -7.48 5.55
C LEU A 66 -26.13 -6.09 5.75
N LEU A 67 -24.97 -5.83 5.13
CA LEU A 67 -24.30 -4.52 5.19
C LEU A 67 -25.18 -3.35 4.74
N GLN A 68 -26.22 -3.60 3.94
CA GLN A 68 -27.16 -2.55 3.54
C GLN A 68 -28.05 -2.09 4.71
N ALA A 69 -28.38 -3.01 5.61
CA ALA A 69 -29.28 -2.77 6.73
C ALA A 69 -28.53 -2.50 8.05
N ASN A 70 -27.37 -3.12 8.26
CA ASN A 70 -26.57 -2.97 9.46
C ASN A 70 -25.14 -2.49 9.14
N PRO A 71 -24.82 -1.22 9.44
CA PRO A 71 -23.49 -0.66 9.28
C PRO A 71 -22.56 -1.05 10.43
N TYR A 72 -22.79 -2.13 11.17
CA TYR A 72 -21.84 -2.73 12.12
C TYR A 72 -21.76 -4.23 11.85
N SER A 73 -20.71 -4.65 11.14
CA SER A 73 -20.45 -6.05 10.82
C SER A 73 -19.18 -6.49 11.54
N ASP A 74 -19.34 -7.44 12.45
CA ASP A 74 -18.22 -8.07 13.17
C ASP A 74 -17.37 -8.93 12.23
N PHE A 75 -17.93 -9.39 11.11
CA PHE A 75 -17.20 -10.10 10.06
C PHE A 75 -16.04 -9.28 9.50
N ILE A 76 -16.26 -7.99 9.23
CA ILE A 76 -15.20 -7.10 8.73
C ILE A 76 -14.13 -6.86 9.79
N LYS A 77 -14.55 -6.69 11.03
CA LYS A 77 -13.65 -6.30 12.12
C LYS A 77 -12.77 -7.45 12.58
N TYR A 78 -13.30 -8.67 12.60
CA TYR A 78 -12.63 -9.82 13.22
C TYR A 78 -12.28 -10.94 12.25
N THR A 79 -12.97 -11.09 11.12
CA THR A 79 -12.73 -12.21 10.20
C THR A 79 -11.82 -11.81 9.04
N ILE A 80 -12.19 -10.75 8.33
CA ILE A 80 -11.48 -10.32 7.11
C ILE A 80 -9.96 -10.14 7.31
N PRO A 81 -9.47 -9.50 8.40
CA PRO A 81 -8.03 -9.29 8.60
C PRO A 81 -7.19 -10.57 8.70
N HIS A 82 -7.81 -11.67 9.11
CA HIS A 82 -7.14 -12.97 9.26
C HIS A 82 -7.39 -13.89 8.06
N LEU A 83 -8.58 -13.77 7.44
CA LEU A 83 -8.96 -14.58 6.29
C LEU A 83 -8.16 -14.19 5.04
N ILE A 84 -7.97 -12.89 4.80
CA ILE A 84 -7.27 -12.39 3.61
C ILE A 84 -5.84 -12.94 3.50
N PRO A 85 -4.97 -12.85 4.53
CA PRO A 85 -3.62 -13.41 4.46
C PRO A 85 -3.60 -14.88 4.07
N ILE A 86 -4.44 -15.71 4.68
CA ILE A 86 -4.48 -17.15 4.43
C ILE A 86 -4.96 -17.46 3.00
N LEU A 87 -5.95 -16.70 2.50
CA LEU A 87 -6.43 -16.86 1.13
C LEU A 87 -5.37 -16.42 0.12
N LEU A 88 -4.71 -15.29 0.35
CA LEU A 88 -3.68 -14.78 -0.56
C LEU A 88 -2.42 -15.65 -0.56
N GLU A 89 -2.02 -16.21 0.58
CA GLU A 89 -0.98 -17.25 0.65
C GLU A 89 -1.38 -18.49 -0.16
N SER A 90 -2.66 -18.85 -0.15
CA SER A 90 -3.17 -20.00 -0.92
C SER A 90 -3.13 -19.79 -2.44
N LEU A 91 -2.90 -18.58 -2.94
CA LEU A 91 -2.65 -18.32 -4.36
C LEU A 91 -1.23 -18.77 -4.78
N GLU A 92 -0.28 -18.73 -3.85
CA GLU A 92 1.12 -19.03 -4.11
C GLU A 92 1.37 -20.54 -3.94
N GLY A 93 1.34 -21.29 -5.05
CA GLY A 93 1.64 -22.74 -5.04
C GLY A 93 0.45 -23.65 -4.72
N GLY A 94 -0.78 -23.13 -4.77
CA GLY A 94 -2.01 -23.92 -4.65
C GLY A 94 -2.35 -24.74 -5.91
N GLU A 95 -3.17 -25.78 -5.74
CA GLU A 95 -3.80 -26.51 -6.85
C GLU A 95 -4.79 -25.61 -7.62
N GLU A 96 -5.02 -25.91 -8.91
CA GLU A 96 -5.82 -25.05 -9.82
C GLU A 96 -7.21 -24.74 -9.27
N ASP A 97 -7.97 -25.73 -8.82
CA ASP A 97 -9.31 -25.53 -8.25
C ASP A 97 -9.29 -24.67 -6.97
N LYS A 98 -8.24 -24.80 -6.14
CA LYS A 98 -8.08 -23.99 -4.92
C LYS A 98 -7.77 -22.54 -5.28
N VAL A 99 -6.90 -22.32 -6.25
CA VAL A 99 -6.61 -20.99 -6.79
C VAL A 99 -7.89 -20.37 -7.33
N ASP A 100 -8.66 -21.09 -8.14
CA ASP A 100 -9.93 -20.60 -8.68
C ASP A 100 -10.94 -20.27 -7.58
N ALA A 101 -11.06 -21.10 -6.55
CA ALA A 101 -11.91 -20.83 -5.40
C ALA A 101 -11.49 -19.54 -4.67
N VAL A 102 -10.18 -19.32 -4.48
CA VAL A 102 -9.65 -18.07 -3.90
C VAL A 102 -9.93 -16.88 -4.80
N MET A 103 -9.70 -17.01 -6.11
CA MET A 103 -9.93 -15.97 -7.10
C MET A 103 -11.40 -15.55 -7.20
N ASN A 104 -12.33 -16.42 -6.83
CA ASN A 104 -13.76 -16.11 -6.75
C ASN A 104 -14.16 -15.35 -5.48
N ILE A 105 -13.50 -15.60 -4.34
CA ILE A 105 -13.85 -14.96 -3.06
C ILE A 105 -13.13 -13.61 -2.86
N ILE A 106 -11.91 -13.42 -3.38
CA ILE A 106 -11.15 -12.18 -3.19
C ILE A 106 -11.88 -10.94 -3.74
N PRO A 107 -12.48 -10.94 -4.94
CA PRO A 107 -13.25 -9.79 -5.44
C PRO A 107 -14.48 -9.46 -4.58
N LYS A 108 -15.12 -10.49 -3.99
CA LYS A 108 -16.25 -10.31 -3.06
C LYS A 108 -15.77 -9.62 -1.78
N LEU A 109 -14.66 -10.10 -1.20
CA LEU A 109 -14.04 -9.50 -0.01
C LEU A 109 -13.61 -8.05 -0.27
N LEU A 110 -12.98 -7.78 -1.41
CA LEU A 110 -12.59 -6.41 -1.79
C LEU A 110 -13.83 -5.51 -1.88
N SER A 111 -14.88 -5.95 -2.58
CA SER A 111 -16.14 -5.19 -2.68
C SER A 111 -16.75 -4.92 -1.30
N HIS A 112 -16.65 -5.88 -0.38
CA HIS A 112 -17.14 -5.76 0.99
C HIS A 112 -16.37 -4.71 1.79
N ILE A 113 -15.04 -4.73 1.69
CA ILE A 113 -14.15 -3.75 2.30
C ILE A 113 -14.41 -2.34 1.74
N LEU A 114 -14.51 -2.20 0.41
CA LEU A 114 -14.73 -0.91 -0.24
C LEU A 114 -16.09 -0.30 0.11
N LYS A 115 -17.15 -1.11 0.09
CA LYS A 115 -18.49 -0.67 0.51
C LYS A 115 -18.48 -0.20 1.96
N ARG A 116 -17.79 -0.94 2.82
CA ARG A 116 -17.66 -0.56 4.22
C ARG A 116 -16.85 0.70 4.43
N LEU A 117 -15.76 0.88 3.68
CA LEU A 117 -14.96 2.10 3.71
C LEU A 117 -15.81 3.31 3.30
N GLY A 118 -16.64 3.16 2.26
CA GLY A 118 -17.62 4.17 1.86
C GLY A 118 -18.60 4.53 2.99
N GLN A 119 -19.22 3.54 3.63
CA GLN A 119 -20.11 3.76 4.79
C GLN A 119 -19.38 4.42 5.96
N ALA A 120 -18.13 4.03 6.22
CA ALA A 120 -17.30 4.63 7.24
C ALA A 120 -16.92 6.08 6.94
N LEU A 121 -17.05 6.54 5.69
CA LEU A 121 -16.88 7.94 5.31
C LEU A 121 -18.20 8.73 5.38
N ASP A 122 -19.34 8.06 5.19
CA ASP A 122 -20.67 8.69 5.18
C ASP A 122 -21.31 8.81 6.58
N MET A 123 -20.81 8.06 7.57
CA MET A 123 -21.31 8.16 8.96
C MET A 123 -21.03 9.57 9.54
N GLN A 124 -22.11 10.30 9.84
CA GLN A 124 -22.05 11.61 10.48
C GLN A 124 -21.58 11.46 11.95
N ILE A 125 -20.57 12.26 12.31
CA ILE A 125 -19.96 12.30 13.64
C ILE A 125 -20.97 12.94 14.60
N ASP A 126 -21.69 12.13 15.38
CA ASP A 126 -22.44 12.62 16.52
C ASP A 126 -21.61 12.39 17.80
N ILE A 127 -21.06 13.49 18.33
CA ILE A 127 -20.52 13.70 19.68
C ILE A 127 -19.24 12.91 20.09
N ASP A 128 -18.13 13.68 20.17
CA ASP A 128 -16.96 13.66 21.10
C ASP A 128 -16.20 12.35 21.43
N GLY A 129 -16.45 11.24 20.74
CA GLY A 129 -15.65 10.01 20.88
C GLY A 129 -15.45 9.19 19.60
N CYS A 130 -16.14 9.54 18.51
CA CYS A 130 -16.26 8.73 17.30
C CYS A 130 -15.10 8.92 16.30
N GLU A 131 -14.50 10.11 16.21
CA GLU A 131 -13.49 10.45 15.20
C GLU A 131 -12.27 9.52 15.21
N LYS A 132 -11.71 9.23 16.40
CA LYS A 132 -10.56 8.33 16.53
C LYS A 132 -10.89 6.88 16.17
N GLN A 133 -12.11 6.43 16.46
CA GLN A 133 -12.54 5.07 16.13
C GLN A 133 -12.82 4.94 14.63
N GLN A 134 -13.37 5.98 14.01
CA GLN A 134 -13.60 6.06 12.57
C GLN A 134 -12.27 6.13 11.79
N ALA A 135 -11.33 6.97 12.23
CA ALA A 135 -9.98 7.03 11.67
C ALA A 135 -9.28 5.67 11.72
N ARG A 136 -9.35 4.98 12.87
CA ARG A 136 -8.82 3.61 13.03
C ARG A 136 -9.47 2.61 12.08
N LEU A 137 -10.79 2.69 11.89
CA LEU A 137 -11.50 1.82 10.97
C LEU A 137 -11.08 2.11 9.52
N GLN A 138 -11.01 3.39 9.12
CA GLN A 138 -10.57 3.79 7.79
C GLN A 138 -9.14 3.33 7.50
N ALA A 139 -8.21 3.56 8.44
CA ALA A 139 -6.82 3.10 8.35
C ALA A 139 -6.74 1.57 8.19
N SER A 140 -7.47 0.82 9.03
CA SER A 140 -7.50 -0.64 8.95
C SER A 140 -8.06 -1.14 7.62
N LEU A 141 -9.15 -0.55 7.11
CA LEU A 141 -9.73 -0.93 5.82
C LEU A 141 -8.79 -0.57 4.66
N CYS A 142 -8.13 0.60 4.70
CA CYS A 142 -7.13 0.99 3.70
C CYS A 142 -5.94 0.02 3.70
N GLY A 143 -5.46 -0.41 4.86
CA GLY A 143 -4.40 -1.42 4.97
C GLY A 143 -4.80 -2.78 4.37
N LEU A 144 -6.06 -3.20 4.54
CA LEU A 144 -6.58 -4.41 3.89
C LEU A 144 -6.64 -4.27 2.37
N VAL A 145 -7.11 -3.12 1.87
CA VAL A 145 -7.11 -2.85 0.42
C VAL A 145 -5.68 -2.82 -0.11
N GLN A 146 -4.74 -2.17 0.57
CA GLN A 146 -3.32 -2.17 0.21
C GLN A 146 -2.80 -3.60 0.08
N PHE A 147 -3.03 -4.43 1.10
CA PHE A 147 -2.52 -5.79 1.13
C PHE A 147 -3.09 -6.66 0.01
N ILE A 148 -4.39 -6.52 -0.29
CA ILE A 148 -5.02 -7.16 -1.46
C ILE A 148 -4.36 -6.67 -2.75
N VAL A 149 -4.22 -5.35 -2.93
CA VAL A 149 -3.66 -4.76 -4.15
C VAL A 149 -2.22 -5.19 -4.39
N GLU A 150 -1.37 -5.15 -3.36
CA GLU A 150 0.02 -5.60 -3.44
C GLU A 150 0.10 -7.07 -3.87
N LYS A 151 -0.67 -7.96 -3.23
CA LYS A 151 -0.64 -9.39 -3.57
C LYS A 151 -1.23 -9.69 -4.95
N LEU A 152 -2.31 -9.03 -5.35
CA LEU A 152 -2.91 -9.22 -6.67
C LEU A 152 -2.09 -8.54 -7.79
N SER A 153 -1.18 -7.62 -7.49
CA SER A 153 -0.30 -7.03 -8.50
C SER A 153 0.84 -7.95 -8.96
N GLY A 154 1.13 -9.02 -8.21
CA GLY A 154 2.28 -9.91 -8.48
C GLY A 154 2.13 -10.83 -9.69
N THR A 155 0.92 -11.03 -10.24
CA THR A 155 0.70 -11.87 -11.43
C THR A 155 -0.25 -11.24 -12.43
N ASP A 156 -0.01 -11.46 -13.73
CA ASP A 156 -0.87 -10.90 -14.79
C ASP A 156 -2.33 -11.39 -14.71
N LYS A 157 -2.54 -12.61 -14.21
CA LYS A 157 -3.89 -13.19 -14.04
C LYS A 157 -4.71 -12.43 -12.99
N THR A 158 -4.07 -11.95 -11.93
CA THR A 158 -4.73 -11.25 -10.81
C THR A 158 -4.81 -9.74 -11.03
N LYS A 159 -3.89 -9.18 -11.83
CA LYS A 159 -3.77 -7.73 -12.07
C LYS A 159 -5.02 -7.11 -12.67
N HIS A 160 -5.75 -7.84 -13.52
CA HIS A 160 -7.00 -7.37 -14.12
C HIS A 160 -8.06 -7.01 -13.06
N PHE A 161 -8.13 -7.75 -11.94
CA PHE A 161 -9.08 -7.43 -10.86
C PHE A 161 -8.77 -6.10 -10.18
N VAL A 162 -7.49 -5.78 -10.01
CA VAL A 162 -7.06 -4.48 -9.47
C VAL A 162 -7.43 -3.37 -10.45
N LEU A 163 -7.17 -3.56 -11.75
CA LEU A 163 -7.48 -2.56 -12.79
C LEU A 163 -8.98 -2.27 -12.87
N GLN A 164 -9.83 -3.29 -12.81
CA GLN A 164 -11.29 -3.13 -12.85
C GLN A 164 -11.83 -2.34 -11.66
N ASN A 165 -11.18 -2.43 -10.50
CA ASN A 165 -11.62 -1.77 -9.27
C ASN A 165 -10.85 -0.47 -8.98
N ALA A 166 -9.84 -0.12 -9.78
CA ALA A 166 -8.91 0.98 -9.52
C ALA A 166 -9.64 2.33 -9.34
N ASP A 167 -10.65 2.61 -10.17
CA ASP A 167 -11.41 3.87 -10.08
C ASP A 167 -12.19 3.97 -8.76
N ALA A 168 -12.83 2.87 -8.34
CA ALA A 168 -13.57 2.81 -7.08
C ALA A 168 -12.65 2.93 -5.87
N ILE A 169 -11.51 2.23 -5.90
CA ILE A 169 -10.48 2.29 -4.85
C ILE A 169 -9.96 3.72 -4.73
N MET A 170 -9.54 4.33 -5.84
CA MET A 170 -8.96 5.67 -5.82
C MET A 170 -9.98 6.72 -5.37
N THR A 171 -11.22 6.62 -5.82
CA THR A 171 -12.30 7.53 -5.37
C THR A 171 -12.46 7.48 -3.85
N LEU A 172 -12.42 6.29 -3.26
CA LEU A 172 -12.50 6.14 -1.80
C LEU A 172 -11.24 6.65 -1.10
N PHE A 173 -10.04 6.39 -1.62
CA PHE A 173 -8.79 6.90 -1.02
C PHE A 173 -8.73 8.42 -1.05
N LEU A 174 -9.10 9.07 -2.15
CA LEU A 174 -9.19 10.53 -2.21
C LEU A 174 -10.19 11.09 -1.17
N ARG A 175 -11.32 10.40 -0.96
CA ARG A 175 -12.27 10.77 0.09
C ARG A 175 -11.69 10.60 1.50
N VAL A 176 -10.94 9.54 1.76
CA VAL A 176 -10.23 9.35 3.04
C VAL A 176 -9.21 10.46 3.26
N LEU A 177 -8.42 10.80 2.23
CA LEU A 177 -7.44 11.89 2.28
C LEU A 177 -8.09 13.27 2.49
N ALA A 178 -9.32 13.45 2.04
CA ALA A 178 -10.09 14.65 2.30
C ALA A 178 -10.61 14.75 3.74
N CYS A 179 -10.66 13.64 4.48
CA CYS A 179 -11.04 13.64 5.89
C CYS A 179 -9.84 13.99 6.77
N SER A 180 -9.97 14.99 7.65
CA SER A 180 -8.92 15.41 8.60
C SER A 180 -8.64 14.43 9.75
N GLY A 181 -9.19 13.21 9.69
CA GLY A 181 -9.16 12.24 10.78
C GLY A 181 -8.21 11.09 10.50
N GLY A 182 -6.90 11.28 10.71
CA GLY A 182 -5.85 10.25 10.96
C GLY A 182 -5.62 9.10 9.96
N GLY A 183 -6.59 8.67 9.16
CA GLY A 183 -6.51 7.55 8.22
C GLY A 183 -5.87 7.90 6.87
N GLY A 184 -5.39 9.13 6.72
CA GLY A 184 -4.75 9.59 5.48
C GLY A 184 -3.42 8.90 5.19
N GLY A 185 -2.67 8.49 6.22
CA GLY A 185 -1.39 7.80 6.08
C GLY A 185 -1.53 6.45 5.36
N GLU A 186 -2.39 5.57 5.87
CA GLU A 186 -2.67 4.26 5.26
C GLU A 186 -3.32 4.40 3.88
N ALA A 187 -4.22 5.37 3.69
CA ALA A 187 -4.78 5.65 2.37
C ALA A 187 -3.70 6.06 1.37
N MET A 188 -2.68 6.81 1.80
CA MET A 188 -1.54 7.19 0.95
C MET A 188 -0.65 5.99 0.61
N LEU A 189 -0.33 5.13 1.59
CA LEU A 189 0.41 3.89 1.34
C LEU A 189 -0.34 2.97 0.36
N ALA A 190 -1.63 2.79 0.57
CA ALA A 190 -2.49 2.02 -0.31
C ALA A 190 -2.59 2.62 -1.72
N THR A 191 -2.60 3.95 -1.83
CA THR A 191 -2.55 4.67 -3.11
C THR A 191 -1.25 4.38 -3.85
N GLY A 192 -0.10 4.31 -3.17
CA GLY A 192 1.16 3.92 -3.79
C GLY A 192 1.16 2.49 -4.30
N ALA A 193 0.63 1.54 -3.53
CA ALA A 193 0.46 0.16 -3.99
C ALA A 193 -0.44 0.10 -5.25
N LEU A 194 -1.52 0.88 -5.28
CA LEU A 194 -2.39 1.00 -6.46
C LEU A 194 -1.68 1.61 -7.65
N ALA A 195 -0.82 2.63 -7.45
CA ALA A 195 -0.01 3.22 -8.50
C ALA A 195 0.96 2.20 -9.12
N CYS A 196 1.64 1.40 -8.30
CA CYS A 196 2.49 0.30 -8.76
C CYS A 196 1.68 -0.73 -9.56
N ALA A 197 0.51 -1.12 -9.07
CA ALA A 197 -0.33 -2.12 -9.74
C ALA A 197 -0.94 -1.63 -11.07
N THR A 198 -1.32 -0.35 -11.15
CA THR A 198 -2.00 0.23 -12.33
C THR A 198 -1.01 0.77 -13.37
N GLY A 199 0.22 1.10 -12.97
CA GLY A 199 1.26 1.59 -13.86
C GLY A 199 0.85 2.88 -14.58
N PRO A 200 1.04 3.00 -15.91
CA PRO A 200 0.71 4.22 -16.66
C PRO A 200 -0.76 4.66 -16.54
N ALA A 201 -1.68 3.71 -16.29
CA ALA A 201 -3.09 4.04 -16.11
C ALA A 201 -3.38 4.88 -14.86
N PHE A 202 -2.41 5.02 -13.95
CA PHE A 202 -2.52 5.86 -12.75
C PHE A 202 -2.53 7.36 -13.05
N GLU A 203 -2.02 7.79 -14.22
CA GLU A 203 -1.85 9.20 -14.58
C GLU A 203 -3.13 10.03 -14.40
N LYS A 204 -4.29 9.45 -14.71
CA LYS A 204 -5.60 10.11 -14.59
C LYS A 204 -5.96 10.54 -13.15
N TYR A 205 -5.35 9.92 -12.13
CA TYR A 205 -5.63 10.22 -10.72
C TYR A 205 -4.69 11.28 -10.14
N VAL A 206 -3.54 11.51 -10.79
CA VAL A 206 -2.49 12.41 -10.30
C VAL A 206 -2.98 13.84 -10.06
N PRO A 207 -3.78 14.48 -10.94
CA PRO A 207 -4.19 15.87 -10.72
C PRO A 207 -4.98 16.10 -9.43
N GLU A 208 -5.85 15.16 -9.06
CA GLU A 208 -6.61 15.23 -7.81
C GLU A 208 -5.76 14.80 -6.61
N LEU A 209 -4.96 13.74 -6.75
CA LEU A 209 -4.05 13.28 -5.70
C LEU A 209 -3.01 14.34 -5.32
N PHE A 210 -2.49 15.09 -6.29
CA PHE A 210 -1.44 16.08 -6.09
C PHE A 210 -1.84 17.16 -5.08
N LYS A 211 -3.12 17.54 -5.05
CA LYS A 211 -3.66 18.51 -4.07
C LYS A 211 -3.46 18.04 -2.63
N TYR A 212 -3.66 16.74 -2.39
CA TYR A 212 -3.51 16.12 -1.07
C TYR A 212 -2.05 15.83 -0.74
N LEU A 213 -1.24 15.46 -1.73
CA LEU A 213 0.21 15.32 -1.54
C LEU A 213 0.83 16.66 -1.13
N GLN A 214 0.49 17.75 -1.81
CA GLN A 214 0.98 19.08 -1.46
C GLN A 214 0.55 19.47 -0.04
N ALA A 215 -0.72 19.32 0.31
CA ALA A 215 -1.23 19.63 1.65
C ALA A 215 -0.61 18.75 2.76
N GLY A 216 -0.28 17.49 2.46
CA GLY A 216 0.40 16.58 3.39
C GLY A 216 1.88 16.91 3.55
N LEU A 217 2.55 17.37 2.49
CA LEU A 217 3.93 17.84 2.54
C LEU A 217 4.07 19.18 3.27
N GLU A 218 3.03 20.01 3.23
CA GLU A 218 2.97 21.27 3.99
C GLU A 218 2.67 21.06 5.50
N ASN A 219 2.18 19.89 5.92
CA ASN A 219 1.87 19.54 7.33
C ASN A 219 2.90 18.53 7.91
N PHE A 220 3.88 19.04 8.63
CA PHE A 220 5.20 18.41 8.84
C PHE A 220 5.32 17.31 9.91
N GLU A 221 4.28 16.90 10.64
CA GLU A 221 4.48 16.03 11.81
C GLU A 221 4.27 14.52 11.57
N GLU A 222 3.55 14.06 10.54
CA GLU A 222 3.26 12.61 10.35
C GLU A 222 3.43 12.06 8.91
N CYS A 223 3.44 12.91 7.86
CA CYS A 223 3.38 12.46 6.46
C CYS A 223 4.74 12.15 5.81
N SER A 224 5.82 12.80 6.24
CA SER A 224 7.13 12.75 5.56
C SER A 224 7.79 11.36 5.62
N ILE A 225 7.70 10.67 6.77
CA ILE A 225 8.31 9.35 6.98
C ILE A 225 7.60 8.28 6.13
N THR A 226 6.28 8.34 6.05
CA THR A 226 5.44 7.36 5.34
C THR A 226 5.58 7.49 3.83
N ILE A 227 5.57 8.71 3.30
CA ILE A 227 5.76 8.96 1.86
C ILE A 227 7.20 8.62 1.45
N MET A 228 8.21 9.02 2.23
CA MET A 228 9.61 8.73 1.92
C MET A 228 9.94 7.24 2.01
N SER A 229 9.42 6.51 3.01
CA SER A 229 9.62 5.05 3.08
C SER A 229 8.97 4.30 1.92
N LEU A 230 7.83 4.78 1.42
CA LEU A 230 7.13 4.24 0.25
C LEU A 230 7.90 4.51 -1.06
N LEU A 231 8.39 5.74 -1.25
CA LEU A 231 9.23 6.11 -2.39
C LEU A 231 10.54 5.31 -2.40
N LEU A 232 11.17 5.14 -1.23
CA LEU A 232 12.38 4.32 -1.07
C LEU A 232 12.12 2.83 -1.27
N LYS A 233 10.97 2.29 -0.84
CA LYS A 233 10.59 0.88 -1.09
C LYS A 233 10.41 0.60 -2.58
N ASN A 234 9.73 1.51 -3.30
CA ASN A 234 9.55 1.42 -4.76
C ASN A 234 10.85 1.58 -5.55
N LEU A 235 11.86 2.26 -4.98
CA LEU A 235 13.21 2.36 -5.55
C LEU A 235 14.06 1.11 -5.30
N LYS A 236 13.86 0.43 -4.16
CA LYS A 236 14.63 -0.77 -3.74
C LYS A 236 14.13 -2.07 -4.35
N SER A 237 12.89 -2.13 -4.84
CA SER A 237 12.40 -3.32 -5.53
C SER A 237 13.10 -3.47 -6.88
N ASP A 238 13.82 -4.57 -7.08
CA ASP A 238 14.36 -5.04 -8.39
C ASP A 238 13.24 -5.43 -9.39
N ASP A 239 12.04 -4.89 -9.19
CA ASP A 239 10.84 -5.22 -9.94
C ASP A 239 10.92 -4.59 -11.34
N ALA A 240 11.13 -5.45 -12.34
CA ALA A 240 11.23 -5.09 -13.76
C ALA A 240 9.90 -4.56 -14.35
N SER A 241 8.83 -4.48 -13.55
CA SER A 241 7.50 -4.01 -13.95
C SER A 241 7.28 -2.50 -13.80
N LEU A 242 8.16 -1.77 -13.10
CA LEU A 242 8.13 -0.31 -13.04
C LEU A 242 8.65 0.28 -14.36
N PRO A 243 7.85 1.08 -15.09
CA PRO A 243 8.35 1.77 -16.28
C PRO A 243 9.57 2.61 -15.92
N THR A 244 10.63 2.53 -16.73
CA THR A 244 11.89 3.28 -16.53
C THR A 244 11.69 4.80 -16.45
N SER A 245 10.53 5.31 -16.85
CA SER A 245 10.11 6.71 -16.71
C SER A 245 9.66 7.12 -15.31
N VAL A 246 9.22 6.18 -14.46
CA VAL A 246 8.64 6.48 -13.14
C VAL A 246 9.73 6.68 -12.08
N LYS A 247 10.85 5.95 -12.17
CA LYS A 247 11.96 6.09 -11.23
C LYS A 247 12.58 7.51 -11.26
N PRO A 248 12.81 8.13 -12.43
CA PRO A 248 13.16 9.55 -12.53
C PRO A 248 12.18 10.50 -11.83
N LEU A 249 10.88 10.29 -12.01
CA LEU A 249 9.83 11.13 -11.40
C LEU A 249 9.80 10.98 -9.88
N ILE A 250 10.02 9.77 -9.35
CA ILE A 250 10.15 9.52 -7.91
C ILE A 250 11.33 10.30 -7.33
N PHE A 251 12.49 10.29 -8.00
CA PHE A 251 13.65 11.07 -7.54
C PHE A 251 13.43 12.59 -7.65
N SER A 252 12.79 13.07 -8.73
CA SER A 252 12.38 14.47 -8.85
C SER A 252 11.46 14.87 -7.69
N CYS A 253 10.45 14.04 -7.39
CA CYS A 253 9.56 14.28 -6.26
C CYS A 253 10.30 14.26 -4.92
N ILE A 254 11.29 13.39 -4.72
CA ILE A 254 12.14 13.42 -3.51
C ILE A 254 12.92 14.75 -3.44
N GLY A 255 13.41 15.26 -4.57
CA GLY A 255 14.03 16.58 -4.67
C GLY A 255 13.10 17.74 -4.35
N ASP A 256 11.89 17.72 -4.90
CA ASP A 256 10.85 18.71 -4.64
C ASP A 256 10.38 18.66 -3.17
N ILE A 257 10.29 17.46 -2.60
CA ILE A 257 10.03 17.25 -1.17
C ILE A 257 11.19 17.83 -0.36
N ALA A 258 12.44 17.56 -0.73
CA ALA A 258 13.59 18.09 -0.02
C ALA A 258 13.69 19.62 -0.08
N LEU A 259 13.34 20.22 -1.23
CA LEU A 259 13.19 21.67 -1.39
C LEU A 259 12.13 22.24 -0.45
N ALA A 260 11.00 21.53 -0.31
CA ALA A 260 9.90 21.95 0.55
C ALA A 260 10.21 21.76 2.05
N ILE A 261 10.91 20.69 2.43
CA ILE A 261 11.12 20.31 3.84
C ILE A 261 12.44 20.79 4.46
N GLY A 262 13.40 21.18 3.63
CA GLY A 262 14.67 21.78 4.05
C GLY A 262 15.43 20.97 5.10
N VAL A 263 15.79 21.62 6.21
CA VAL A 263 16.69 21.06 7.26
C VAL A 263 16.16 19.77 7.90
N HIS A 264 14.84 19.56 7.88
CA HIS A 264 14.19 18.36 8.42
C HIS A 264 14.35 17.11 7.54
N PHE A 265 14.86 17.25 6.31
CA PHE A 265 15.22 16.12 5.45
C PHE A 265 16.40 15.30 6.01
N SER A 266 17.23 15.92 6.85
CA SER A 266 18.44 15.32 7.43
C SER A 266 18.18 14.06 8.25
N GLU A 267 17.11 14.05 9.04
CA GLU A 267 16.68 12.90 9.84
C GLU A 267 16.20 11.74 8.96
N ILE A 268 15.70 12.04 7.76
CA ILE A 268 15.16 11.04 6.82
C ILE A 268 16.29 10.36 6.01
N MET A 269 17.37 11.09 5.70
CA MET A 269 18.55 10.54 5.01
C MET A 269 19.35 9.55 5.85
N GLN A 270 19.38 9.70 7.19
CA GLN A 270 20.10 8.76 8.07
C GLN A 270 19.55 7.32 8.01
N GLY A 271 18.29 7.13 7.58
CA GLY A 271 17.70 5.80 7.37
C GLY A 271 17.87 5.23 5.95
N ALA A 272 18.32 6.04 4.99
CA ALA A 272 18.33 5.71 3.55
C ALA A 272 19.74 5.63 2.93
N GLY A 273 20.75 6.17 3.60
CA GLY A 273 22.09 6.38 3.04
C GLY A 273 22.99 5.15 3.00
N GLY A 274 23.25 4.63 1.80
CA GLY A 274 24.42 3.77 1.54
C GLY A 274 24.42 3.02 0.20
N GLU A 275 23.30 2.43 -0.21
CA GLU A 275 23.33 1.34 -1.21
C GLU A 275 22.71 1.66 -2.58
N VAL A 276 22.07 2.82 -2.78
CA VAL A 276 21.32 3.12 -4.02
C VAL A 276 22.23 3.52 -5.22
N CYS A 277 23.52 3.78 -5.00
CA CYS A 277 24.37 4.47 -5.99
C CYS A 277 25.17 3.58 -6.95
N ALA A 278 25.12 2.25 -6.86
CA ALA A 278 26.12 1.41 -7.55
C ALA A 278 25.71 0.85 -8.92
N GLN A 279 24.44 0.91 -9.36
CA GLN A 279 23.98 0.09 -10.51
C GLN A 279 22.97 0.74 -11.49
N SER A 280 23.02 2.06 -11.72
CA SER A 280 21.89 2.77 -12.36
C SER A 280 22.20 3.49 -13.69
N ASP A 281 21.23 3.48 -14.61
CA ASP A 281 21.23 4.10 -15.96
C ASP A 281 21.31 5.64 -15.93
N ASP A 282 21.73 6.29 -17.04
CA ASP A 282 22.03 7.74 -17.16
C ASP A 282 20.89 8.64 -16.67
N GLN A 283 19.65 8.25 -16.97
CA GLN A 283 18.45 9.00 -16.61
C GLN A 283 18.13 8.95 -15.11
N LEU A 284 18.48 7.84 -14.44
CA LEU A 284 18.34 7.70 -13.00
C LEU A 284 19.38 8.57 -12.28
N ARG A 285 20.60 8.67 -12.85
CA ARG A 285 21.68 9.48 -12.29
C ARG A 285 21.37 10.97 -12.36
N LYS A 286 20.75 11.44 -13.45
CA LYS A 286 20.25 12.82 -13.55
C LYS A 286 19.22 13.16 -12.48
N SER A 287 18.25 12.27 -12.29
CA SER A 287 17.15 12.50 -11.36
C SER A 287 17.62 12.46 -9.89
N LEU A 288 18.61 11.60 -9.59
CA LEU A 288 19.33 11.62 -8.32
C LEU A 288 20.07 12.95 -8.09
N LEU A 289 20.74 13.50 -9.10
CA LEU A 289 21.40 14.81 -9.00
C LEU A 289 20.41 15.95 -8.78
N GLU A 290 19.26 15.92 -9.45
CA GLU A 290 18.17 16.89 -9.22
C GLU A 290 17.61 16.76 -7.80
N ALA A 291 17.48 15.52 -7.28
CA ALA A 291 17.10 15.28 -5.90
C ALA A 291 18.11 15.89 -4.91
N TYR A 292 19.41 15.65 -5.13
CA TYR A 292 20.48 16.22 -4.31
C TYR A 292 20.57 17.75 -4.40
N SER A 293 20.38 18.34 -5.59
CA SER A 293 20.29 19.79 -5.76
C SER A 293 19.12 20.36 -4.98
N GLY A 294 17.96 19.70 -5.03
CA GLY A 294 16.79 20.07 -4.25
C GLY A 294 17.03 20.02 -2.74
N ILE A 295 17.71 18.99 -2.25
CA ILE A 295 18.12 18.88 -0.83
C ILE A 295 19.07 20.03 -0.44
N LEU A 296 20.08 20.31 -1.28
CA LEU A 296 21.08 21.35 -1.01
C LEU A 296 20.49 22.77 -1.02
N GLN A 297 19.49 23.00 -1.87
CA GLN A 297 18.78 24.28 -1.95
C GLN A 297 17.73 24.45 -0.85
N GLY A 298 17.06 23.38 -0.43
CA GLY A 298 16.06 23.40 0.64
C GLY A 298 16.66 23.59 2.03
N CYS A 299 17.83 23.00 2.30
CA CYS A 299 18.54 23.24 3.56
C CYS A 299 19.03 24.71 3.61
N GLY A 300 19.09 25.34 4.78
CA GLY A 300 19.56 26.72 4.94
C GLY A 300 20.47 26.89 6.15
N GLY A 301 21.54 27.69 6.01
CA GLY A 301 22.46 28.03 7.11
C GLY A 301 23.41 26.91 7.54
N ASP A 302 23.89 26.95 8.79
CA ASP A 302 24.94 26.07 9.33
C ASP A 302 24.57 24.58 9.36
N ALA A 303 23.27 24.26 9.32
CA ALA A 303 22.79 22.88 9.25
C ALA A 303 23.02 22.23 7.86
N LYS A 304 23.33 23.00 6.81
CA LYS A 304 23.73 22.46 5.50
C LYS A 304 25.00 21.60 5.59
N ALA A 305 25.99 22.07 6.35
CA ALA A 305 27.29 21.43 6.43
C ALA A 305 27.24 20.13 7.26
N GLU A 306 26.58 20.14 8.42
CA GLU A 306 26.47 18.96 9.30
C GLU A 306 25.77 17.77 8.63
N VAL A 307 24.76 18.04 7.80
CA VAL A 307 23.98 17.01 7.12
C VAL A 307 24.70 16.48 5.88
N MET A 308 25.47 17.32 5.20
CA MET A 308 26.12 16.97 3.93
C MET A 308 27.52 16.39 4.08
N LEU A 309 28.26 16.75 5.13
CA LEU A 309 29.64 16.30 5.37
C LEU A 309 29.82 14.77 5.31
N PRO A 310 28.91 13.93 5.86
CA PRO A 310 29.04 12.47 5.77
C PRO A 310 28.87 11.91 4.35
N TYR A 311 28.18 12.64 3.46
CA TYR A 311 27.79 12.19 2.12
C TYR A 311 28.55 12.90 0.98
N ALA A 312 29.26 13.98 1.28
CA ALA A 312 30.01 14.79 0.32
C ALA A 312 30.99 13.96 -0.52
N GLN A 313 31.67 12.99 0.10
CA GLN A 313 32.62 12.12 -0.61
C GLN A 313 31.93 11.23 -1.66
N TYR A 314 30.73 10.72 -1.37
CA TYR A 314 29.96 9.90 -2.30
C TYR A 314 29.38 10.74 -3.43
N LEU A 315 28.90 11.96 -3.12
CA LEU A 315 28.43 12.93 -4.12
C LEU A 315 29.54 13.33 -5.09
N LEU A 316 30.74 13.62 -4.58
CA LEU A 316 31.90 13.96 -5.40
C LEU A 316 32.32 12.79 -6.31
N GLN A 317 32.38 11.56 -5.77
CA GLN A 317 32.65 10.37 -6.59
C GLN A 317 31.59 10.13 -7.67
N PHE A 318 30.32 10.43 -7.37
CA PHE A 318 29.21 10.28 -8.30
C PHE A 318 29.19 11.37 -9.39
N ILE A 319 29.58 12.60 -9.03
CA ILE A 319 29.77 13.71 -9.98
C ILE A 319 30.93 13.39 -10.92
N ASP A 320 32.05 12.88 -10.40
CA ASP A 320 33.21 12.48 -11.22
C ASP A 320 32.87 11.34 -12.19
N LEU A 321 32.02 10.39 -11.78
CA LEU A 321 31.58 9.28 -12.65
C LEU A 321 30.73 9.75 -13.85
N ASN A 322 30.02 10.87 -13.74
CA ASN A 322 29.11 11.41 -14.77
C ASN A 322 29.77 12.48 -15.68
N ALA A 323 31.07 12.76 -15.51
CA ALA A 323 31.80 13.81 -16.24
C ALA A 323 31.99 13.57 -17.77
N GLN A 324 31.28 12.60 -18.36
CA GLN A 324 31.46 12.20 -19.76
C GLN A 324 30.29 12.57 -20.70
N THR A 325 29.20 13.17 -20.22
CA THR A 325 28.01 13.51 -21.04
C THR A 325 27.66 15.00 -21.00
N ALA A 326 27.45 15.61 -22.19
CA ALA A 326 27.32 17.06 -22.37
C ALA A 326 26.09 17.72 -21.70
N GLU A 327 25.00 16.99 -21.48
CA GLU A 327 23.78 17.50 -20.82
C GLU A 327 23.82 17.42 -19.29
N GLY A 328 24.71 16.60 -18.72
CA GLY A 328 24.92 16.48 -17.27
C GLY A 328 25.68 17.66 -16.65
N VAL A 329 26.39 18.43 -17.47
CA VAL A 329 27.31 19.50 -17.06
C VAL A 329 26.60 20.65 -16.34
N VAL A 330 25.36 20.98 -16.72
CA VAL A 330 24.63 22.13 -16.14
C VAL A 330 24.12 21.82 -14.73
N VAL A 331 23.53 20.63 -14.53
CA VAL A 331 23.06 20.17 -13.21
C VAL A 331 24.25 19.85 -12.30
N GLN A 332 25.36 19.33 -12.86
CA GLN A 332 26.62 19.17 -12.13
C GLN A 332 27.22 20.50 -11.68
N ALA A 333 27.25 21.52 -12.54
CA ALA A 333 27.77 22.83 -12.16
C ALA A 333 26.91 23.50 -11.06
N ALA A 334 25.59 23.33 -11.12
CA ALA A 334 24.67 23.80 -10.09
C ALA A 334 24.90 23.06 -8.75
N THR A 335 24.93 21.73 -8.76
CA THR A 335 25.18 20.92 -7.55
C THR A 335 26.58 21.12 -6.97
N GLN A 336 27.62 21.31 -7.79
CA GLN A 336 28.96 21.65 -7.32
C GLN A 336 29.01 23.06 -6.73
N GLY A 337 28.30 24.02 -7.32
CA GLY A 337 28.15 25.38 -6.77
C GLY A 337 27.42 25.37 -5.43
N ASP A 338 26.30 24.64 -5.34
CA ASP A 338 25.49 24.49 -4.13
C ASP A 338 26.26 23.74 -3.03
N LEU A 339 27.08 22.74 -3.39
CA LEU A 339 27.95 22.01 -2.45
C LEU A 339 29.13 22.87 -1.98
N ALA A 340 29.72 23.67 -2.86
CA ALA A 340 30.77 24.61 -2.47
C ALA A 340 30.22 25.68 -1.52
N ASP A 341 29.07 26.27 -1.83
CA ASP A 341 28.38 27.25 -0.97
C ASP A 341 27.96 26.64 0.40
N ALA A 342 27.66 25.33 0.43
CA ALA A 342 27.36 24.59 1.66
C ALA A 342 28.59 24.26 2.51
N LEU A 343 29.79 24.21 1.94
CA LEU A 343 31.04 23.80 2.62
C LEU A 343 32.01 24.97 2.89
N ASP A 344 31.79 26.15 2.31
CA ASP A 344 32.68 27.33 2.42
C ASP A 344 32.38 28.21 3.67
N LYS A 345 31.94 27.60 4.77
CA LYS A 345 31.78 28.27 6.07
C LYS A 345 32.47 27.53 7.21
#